data_AF-F6TXA2-F1
#
_entry.id   AF-F6TXA2-F1
#
_cell.length_a   1.000
_cell.length_b   1.000
_cell.length_c   1.000
_cell.angle_alpha   90.00
_cell.angle_beta   90.00
_cell.angle_gamma   90.00
#
_symmetry.space_group_name_H-M   'P 1'
#
loop_
_entity.id
_entity.type
_entity.pdbx_description
1 polymer ?
#
loop_
_entity_poly.entity_id
_entity_poly.type
_entity_poly.pdbx_seq_one_letter_code
_entity_poly.pdbx_strand_id
1 'polypeptide(L)'
;MWVQVQLQLLWLLSVLMGCKGEVRLLESGGGMKYSGESLHLSCQASGFDFGGYTMSWYRQAPGKSREFVASISSGDGTDKSYADAVKG
;
A
#
# COMPACT_ATOMS: atom_id res chain seq x y z
N MET A 1 -13.79 19.91 -44.00
CA MET A 1 -12.42 20.20 -43.51
C MET A 1 -12.39 20.34 -41.99
N TRP A 2 -13.19 21.24 -41.40
CA TRP A 2 -13.24 21.50 -39.95
C TRP A 2 -13.62 20.29 -39.06
N VAL A 3 -14.60 19.49 -39.49
CA VAL A 3 -15.05 18.30 -38.75
C VAL A 3 -13.94 17.24 -38.62
N GLN A 4 -13.15 17.03 -39.68
CA GLN A 4 -12.04 16.07 -39.70
C GLN A 4 -10.92 16.48 -38.73
N VAL A 5 -10.58 17.77 -38.67
CA VAL A 5 -9.55 18.31 -37.76
C VAL A 5 -9.97 18.18 -36.29
N GLN A 6 -11.26 18.40 -36.00
CA GLN A 6 -11.81 18.26 -34.65
C GLN A 6 -11.81 16.79 -34.18
N LEU A 7 -12.18 15.84 -35.06
CA LEU A 7 -12.09 14.41 -34.75
C LEU A 7 -10.64 13.94 -34.52
N GLN A 8 -9.68 14.45 -35.30
CA GLN A 8 -8.26 14.13 -35.09
C GLN A 8 -7.69 14.69 -33.78
N LEU A 9 -8.06 15.92 -33.41
CA LEU A 9 -7.69 16.51 -32.11
C LEU A 9 -8.28 15.71 -30.94
N LEU A 10 -9.54 15.27 -31.04
CA LEU A 10 -10.18 14.44 -30.01
C LEU A 10 -9.51 13.07 -29.88
N TRP A 11 -9.11 12.45 -30.98
CA TRP A 11 -8.32 11.20 -30.98
C TRP A 11 -6.93 11.38 -30.36
N LEU A 12 -6.25 12.49 -30.63
CA LEU A 12 -4.94 12.78 -30.02
C LEU A 12 -5.07 13.00 -28.50
N LEU A 13 -6.12 13.67 -28.04
CA LEU A 13 -6.36 13.92 -26.62
C LEU A 13 -6.71 12.64 -25.84
N SER A 14 -7.41 11.68 -26.45
CA SER A 14 -7.73 10.40 -25.80
C SER A 14 -6.50 9.50 -25.66
N VAL A 15 -5.59 9.50 -26.64
CA VAL A 15 -4.31 8.76 -26.58
C VAL A 15 -3.36 9.31 -25.52
N LEU A 16 -3.43 10.62 -25.21
CA LEU A 16 -2.62 11.25 -24.17
C LEU A 16 -3.13 10.97 -22.75
N MET A 17 -4.36 10.47 -22.61
CA MET A 17 -4.93 10.10 -21.32
C MET A 17 -4.45 8.70 -20.91
N GLY A 18 -3.19 8.61 -20.49
CA GLY A 18 -2.65 7.38 -19.91
C GLY A 18 -3.45 6.94 -18.68
N CYS A 19 -3.78 5.65 -18.60
CA CYS A 19 -4.37 5.05 -17.40
C CYS A 19 -3.36 5.11 -16.26
N LYS A 20 -3.48 6.10 -15.35
CA LYS A 20 -2.75 6.07 -14.09
C LYS A 20 -3.34 4.95 -13.23
N GLY A 21 -2.57 3.88 -13.00
CA GLY A 21 -2.91 2.87 -12.01
C GLY A 21 -2.80 3.49 -10.61
N GLU A 22 -3.89 3.45 -9.84
CA GLU A 22 -3.90 3.90 -8.45
C GLU A 22 -3.31 2.82 -7.55
N VAL A 23 -2.29 3.17 -6.76
CA VAL A 23 -1.75 2.29 -5.72
C VAL A 23 -2.68 2.31 -4.51
N ARG A 24 -3.12 1.14 -4.07
CA ARG A 24 -4.00 1.01 -2.90
C ARG A 24 -3.45 -0.02 -1.91
N LEU A 25 -3.46 0.37 -0.64
CA LEU A 25 -3.20 -0.48 0.53
C LEU A 25 -4.43 -0.44 1.42
N LEU A 26 -5.08 -1.58 1.62
CA LEU A 26 -6.29 -1.71 2.43
C LEU A 26 -5.97 -2.56 3.67
N GLU A 27 -5.91 -1.91 4.82
CA GLU A 27 -5.68 -2.57 6.10
C GLU A 27 -6.99 -3.01 6.75
N SER A 28 -6.99 -4.19 7.38
CA SER A 28 -8.13 -4.72 8.12
C SER A 28 -7.68 -5.54 9.33
N GLY A 29 -8.64 -5.92 10.19
CA GLY A 29 -8.35 -6.66 11.43
C GLY A 29 -7.98 -5.78 12.62
N GLY A 30 -7.98 -4.45 12.45
CA GLY A 30 -7.92 -3.50 13.56
C GLY A 30 -9.19 -3.54 14.42
N GLY A 31 -9.09 -3.06 15.66
CA GLY A 31 -10.23 -2.97 16.57
C GLY A 31 -9.82 -2.97 18.04
N MET A 32 -10.81 -2.83 18.93
CA MET A 32 -10.59 -2.94 20.37
C MET A 32 -10.48 -4.42 20.76
N LYS A 33 -9.44 -4.76 21.51
CA LYS A 33 -9.17 -6.09 22.06
C LYS A 33 -8.87 -5.99 23.54
N TYR A 34 -9.11 -7.07 24.27
CA TYR A 34 -8.72 -7.13 25.68
C TYR A 34 -7.21 -7.28 25.82
N SER A 35 -6.67 -6.84 26.95
CA SER A 35 -5.26 -7.04 27.26
C SER A 35 -4.92 -8.54 27.30
N GLY A 36 -3.90 -8.96 26.55
CA GLY A 36 -3.47 -10.35 26.46
C GLY A 36 -4.11 -11.13 25.32
N GLU A 37 -5.07 -10.56 24.59
CA GLU A 37 -5.55 -11.14 23.34
C GLU A 37 -4.62 -10.76 22.17
N SER A 38 -4.40 -11.72 21.27
CA SER A 38 -3.68 -11.46 20.02
C SER A 38 -4.54 -10.69 19.04
N LEU A 39 -3.93 -9.70 18.39
CA LEU A 39 -4.52 -8.95 17.29
C LEU A 39 -3.93 -9.45 15.97
N HIS A 40 -4.79 -9.73 14.99
CA HIS A 40 -4.36 -10.11 13.64
C HIS A 40 -4.71 -9.00 12.66
N LEU A 41 -3.69 -8.37 12.08
CA LEU A 41 -3.82 -7.34 11.06
C LEU A 41 -3.54 -7.95 9.68
N SER A 42 -4.28 -7.51 8.67
CA SER A 42 -4.03 -7.86 7.27
C SER A 42 -3.98 -6.61 6.40
N CYS A 43 -3.17 -6.64 5.34
CA CYS A 43 -3.08 -5.57 4.36
C CYS A 43 -3.22 -6.17 2.95
N GLN A 44 -4.21 -5.69 2.21
CA GLN A 44 -4.40 -6.03 0.80
C GLN A 44 -3.83 -4.93 -0.08
N ALA A 45 -2.92 -5.29 -0.98
CA ALA A 45 -2.29 -4.37 -1.91
C ALA A 45 -2.83 -4.54 -3.33
N SER A 46 -2.94 -3.44 -4.07
CA SER A 46 -3.31 -3.45 -5.49
C SER A 46 -2.73 -2.23 -6.22
N GLY A 47 -2.62 -2.32 -7.55
CA GLY A 47 -2.05 -1.25 -8.38
C GLY A 47 -0.53 -1.25 -8.46
N PHE A 48 0.15 -2.21 -7.84
CA PHE A 48 1.59 -2.44 -7.94
C PHE A 48 1.93 -3.92 -7.71
N ASP A 49 3.13 -4.33 -8.12
CA ASP A 49 3.68 -5.64 -7.79
C ASP A 49 4.07 -5.67 -6.31
N PHE A 50 3.27 -6.33 -5.48
CA PHE A 50 3.50 -6.45 -4.04
C PHE A 50 4.86 -7.07 -3.71
N GLY A 51 5.32 -8.03 -4.52
CA GLY A 51 6.62 -8.67 -4.32
C GLY A 51 7.81 -7.75 -4.60
N GLY A 52 7.61 -6.67 -5.37
CA GLY A 52 8.68 -5.73 -5.72
C GLY A 52 9.07 -4.77 -4.60
N TYR A 53 8.36 -4.75 -3.45
CA TYR A 53 8.53 -3.72 -2.43
C TYR A 53 8.62 -4.29 -1.02
N THR A 54 9.47 -3.67 -0.20
CA THR A 54 9.52 -3.93 1.24
C THR A 54 8.24 -3.45 1.91
N MET A 55 7.57 -4.36 2.62
CA MET A 55 6.36 -4.03 3.38
C MET A 55 6.70 -3.85 4.85
N SER A 56 6.14 -2.81 5.47
CA SER A 56 6.45 -2.43 6.84
C SER A 56 5.20 -2.05 7.61
N TRP A 57 5.09 -2.54 8.84
CA TRP A 57 4.06 -2.20 9.80
C TRP A 57 4.56 -1.15 10.77
N TYR A 58 3.71 -0.17 11.03
CA TYR A 58 3.97 0.89 11.98
C TYR A 58 2.75 1.07 12.90
N ARG A 59 3.01 1.47 14.14
CA ARG A 59 1.97 1.88 15.08
C ARG A 59 2.18 3.34 15.47
N GLN A 60 1.09 4.03 15.73
CA GLN A 60 1.14 5.42 16.16
C GLN A 60 0.04 5.65 17.19
N ALA A 61 0.44 6.05 18.40
CA ALA A 61 -0.51 6.52 19.40
C ALA A 61 -0.86 8.00 19.12
N PRO A 62 -2.07 8.46 19.48
CA PRO A 62 -2.44 9.87 19.36
C PRO A 62 -1.39 10.77 20.02
N GLY A 63 -0.87 11.76 19.28
CA GLY A 63 0.15 12.69 19.75
C GLY A 63 1.59 12.15 19.82
N LYS A 64 1.85 10.90 19.41
CA LYS A 64 3.20 10.31 19.36
C LYS A 64 3.73 10.19 17.92
N SER A 65 5.04 10.00 17.80
CA SER A 65 5.68 9.65 16.53
C SER A 65 5.25 8.25 16.07
N ARG A 66 5.35 8.02 14.77
CA ARG A 66 5.21 6.70 14.17
C ARG A 66 6.34 5.78 14.67
N GLU A 67 5.99 4.62 15.21
CA GLU A 67 6.91 3.61 15.72
C GLU A 67 6.91 2.40 14.79
N PHE A 68 8.09 1.91 14.45
CA PHE A 68 8.27 0.71 13.66
C PHE A 68 7.83 -0.54 14.44
N VAL A 69 7.16 -1.49 13.77
CA VAL A 69 6.72 -2.75 14.38
C VAL A 69 7.41 -3.94 13.71
N ALA A 70 7.31 -4.06 12.39
CA ALA A 70 7.90 -5.15 11.64
C ALA A 70 8.07 -4.79 10.17
N SER A 71 9.00 -5.46 9.47
CA SER A 71 9.12 -5.39 8.02
C SER A 71 9.44 -6.74 7.41
N ILE A 72 9.05 -6.91 6.15
CA ILE A 72 9.40 -8.04 5.29
C ILE A 72 10.04 -7.51 4.00
N SER A 73 11.15 -8.13 3.58
CA SER A 73 11.83 -7.75 2.34
C SER A 73 10.99 -7.99 1.09
N SER A 74 11.33 -7.27 0.03
CA SER A 74 10.84 -7.56 -1.32
C SER A 74 11.39 -8.90 -1.84
N GLY A 75 10.75 -9.47 -2.85
CA GLY A 75 11.13 -10.72 -3.48
C GLY A 75 10.47 -11.90 -2.78
N ASP A 76 11.27 -12.78 -2.20
CA ASP A 76 10.82 -13.99 -1.51
C ASP A 76 10.39 -13.75 -0.05
N GLY A 77 10.61 -12.55 0.47
CA GLY A 77 10.23 -12.16 1.84
C GLY A 77 10.97 -12.95 2.92
N THR A 78 12.19 -13.42 2.62
CA THR A 78 13.03 -14.19 3.53
C THR A 78 13.51 -13.36 4.73
N ASP A 79 13.95 -12.14 4.48
CA ASP A 79 14.38 -11.23 5.54
C ASP A 79 13.20 -10.58 6.24
N LYS A 80 13.07 -10.86 7.54
CA LYS A 80 12.06 -10.30 8.42
C LYS A 80 12.73 -9.56 9.57
N SER A 81 12.31 -8.34 9.81
CA SER A 81 12.76 -7.54 10.96
C SER A 81 11.58 -7.23 11.86
N TYR A 82 11.84 -7.21 13.16
CA TYR A 82 10.84 -6.96 14.19
C TYR A 82 11.40 -5.93 15.18
N ALA A 83 10.54 -5.04 15.66
CA ALA A 83 10.88 -4.18 16.78
C ALA A 83 11.04 -5.01 18.06
N ASP A 84 11.91 -4.58 18.96
CA ASP A 84 12.21 -5.33 20.18
C ASP A 84 10.97 -5.55 21.06
N ALA A 85 10.01 -4.61 21.02
CA ALA A 85 8.75 -4.71 21.75
C ALA A 85 7.81 -5.85 21.28
N VAL A 86 8.05 -6.43 20.10
CA VAL A 86 7.24 -7.53 19.53
C VAL A 86 8.07 -8.78 19.26
N LYS A 87 9.38 -8.77 19.54
CA LYS A 87 10.18 -9.98 19.60
C LYS A 87 9.79 -10.75 20.86
N GLY A 88 9.34 -11.99 20.68
CA GLY A 88 9.08 -12.94 21.78
C GLY A 88 10.38 -13.46 22.37
#